data_AF-A0A916M6Z7-F1
#
_entry.id   AF-A0A916M6Z7-F1
#
_cell.length_a   1.000
_cell.length_b   1.000
_cell.length_c   1.000
_cell.angle_alpha   90.00
_cell.angle_beta   90.00
_cell.angle_gamma   90.00
#
_symmetry.space_group_name_H-M   'P 1'
#
loop_
_entity.id
_entity.type
_entity.pdbx_description
1 polymer ?
#
loop_
_entity_poly.entity_id
_entity_poly.type
_entity_poly.pdbx_seq_one_letter_code
_entity_poly.pdbx_strand_id
1 'polypeptide(L)'
;MWNWMATNVVGPDSQWFWAMASFFAVAISLSLIYRQISLQRQANLLHTLGEMDKRWNSKEMVQARKQACNSYLADKLRINADQGDVLGFFEDVGVYLERKVFDSEAVWDKYSYYIEHYWAMYQPHINEFRAETKDNTWYEKFQVLHKEMQAYGSKKGVVINPKSQEEIRRFIRGEIGGNAQQVAPADS
;
A
#
# COMPACT_ATOMS: atom_id res chain seq x y z
N MET A 1 26.95 -7.67 60.29
CA MET A 1 26.13 -8.51 59.39
C MET A 1 26.15 -8.02 57.93
N TRP A 2 26.18 -6.70 57.68
CA TRP A 2 26.36 -6.13 56.33
C TRP A 2 27.69 -6.48 55.63
N ASN A 3 28.81 -6.59 56.38
CA ASN A 3 30.12 -6.91 55.81
C ASN A 3 30.29 -8.35 55.27
N TRP A 4 29.46 -9.31 55.70
CA TRP A 4 29.61 -10.72 55.30
C TRP A 4 28.97 -11.03 53.94
N MET A 5 27.89 -10.32 53.57
CA MET A 5 27.30 -10.43 52.23
C MET A 5 28.19 -9.77 51.16
N ALA A 6 28.93 -8.72 51.52
CA ALA A 6 29.81 -8.02 50.58
C ALA A 6 31.03 -8.85 50.16
N THR A 7 31.63 -9.62 51.07
CA THR A 7 32.88 -10.35 50.78
C THR A 7 32.68 -11.66 50.02
N ASN A 8 31.51 -12.32 50.15
CA ASN A 8 31.24 -13.59 49.46
C ASN A 8 30.63 -13.40 48.06
N VAL A 9 30.05 -12.24 47.76
CA VAL A 9 29.49 -11.92 46.43
C VAL A 9 30.46 -11.08 45.59
N VAL A 10 31.41 -10.37 46.23
CA VAL A 10 32.36 -9.44 45.57
C VAL A 10 33.83 -9.83 45.80
N GLY A 11 34.11 -11.12 46.02
CA GLY A 11 35.48 -11.67 46.14
C GLY A 11 36.05 -12.17 44.79
N PRO A 12 37.34 -12.54 44.72
CA PRO A 12 38.01 -13.04 43.50
C PRO A 12 37.30 -14.23 42.82
N ASP A 13 36.51 -15.00 43.57
CA ASP A 13 35.73 -16.16 43.09
C ASP A 13 34.37 -15.80 42.45
N SER A 14 34.02 -14.51 42.39
CA SER A 14 32.73 -13.99 41.85
C SER A 14 32.67 -13.85 40.32
N GLN A 15 33.69 -14.30 39.59
CA GLN A 15 33.77 -14.16 38.13
C GLN A 15 32.57 -14.76 37.39
N TRP A 16 32.03 -15.89 37.89
CA TRP A 16 30.86 -16.53 37.31
C TRP A 16 29.60 -15.66 37.43
N PHE A 17 29.46 -14.89 38.50
CA PHE A 17 28.33 -13.97 38.70
C PHE A 17 28.39 -12.81 37.70
N TRP A 18 29.57 -12.21 37.52
CA TRP A 18 29.76 -11.14 36.52
C TRP A 18 29.58 -11.63 35.09
N ALA A 19 30.00 -12.87 34.79
CA ALA A 19 29.75 -13.50 33.49
C ALA A 19 28.25 -13.71 33.24
N MET A 20 27.52 -14.23 34.24
CA MET A 20 26.08 -14.43 34.15
C MET A 20 25.31 -13.09 34.04
N ALA A 21 25.70 -12.10 34.84
CA ALA A 21 25.15 -10.75 34.77
C ALA A 21 25.38 -10.11 33.40
N SER A 22 26.59 -10.27 32.84
CA SER A 22 26.92 -9.77 31.49
C SER A 22 26.09 -10.47 30.42
N PHE A 23 25.91 -11.79 30.51
CA PHE A 23 25.04 -12.55 29.61
C PHE A 23 23.60 -12.02 29.63
N PHE A 24 23.02 -11.83 30.83
CA PHE A 24 21.68 -11.26 30.95
C PHE A 24 21.59 -9.83 30.44
N ALA A 25 22.59 -8.99 30.71
CA ALA A 25 22.65 -7.63 30.20
C ALA A 25 22.62 -7.62 28.66
N VAL A 26 23.38 -8.50 28.00
CA VAL A 26 23.38 -8.65 26.54
C VAL A 26 22.03 -9.17 26.04
N ALA A 27 21.47 -10.20 26.67
CA ALA A 27 20.17 -10.77 26.29
C ALA A 27 19.03 -9.74 26.38
N ILE A 28 18.99 -8.96 27.47
CA ILE A 28 18.02 -7.88 27.66
C ILE A 28 18.24 -6.80 26.59
N SER A 29 19.49 -6.40 26.36
CA SER A 29 19.83 -5.39 25.35
C SER A 29 19.37 -5.81 23.95
N LEU A 30 19.62 -7.07 23.55
CA LEU A 30 19.16 -7.62 22.27
C LEU A 30 17.63 -7.66 22.20
N SER A 31 16.94 -8.02 23.28
CA SER A 31 15.48 -8.00 23.33
C SER A 31 14.92 -6.58 23.17
N LEU A 32 15.54 -5.58 23.81
CA LEU A 32 15.14 -4.19 23.68
C LEU A 32 15.38 -3.66 22.26
N ILE A 33 16.53 -3.99 21.66
CA ILE A 33 16.85 -3.64 20.26
C ILE A 33 15.82 -4.25 19.30
N TYR A 34 15.46 -5.53 19.49
CA TYR A 34 14.45 -6.19 18.67
C TYR A 34 13.08 -5.48 18.76
N ARG A 35 12.67 -5.11 19.98
CA ARG A 35 11.43 -4.34 20.19
C ARG A 35 11.51 -2.96 19.55
N GLN A 36 12.65 -2.29 19.67
CA GLN A 36 12.88 -0.97 19.07
C GLN A 36 12.80 -1.02 17.55
N ILE A 37 13.39 -2.04 16.91
CA ILE A 37 13.29 -2.24 15.46
C ILE A 37 11.83 -2.42 15.04
N SER A 38 11.06 -3.23 15.77
CA SER A 38 9.63 -3.44 15.47
C SER A 38 8.84 -2.14 15.56
N LEU A 39 9.02 -1.36 16.64
CA LEU A 39 8.36 -0.08 16.83
C LEU A 39 8.75 0.94 15.75
N GLN A 40 10.04 1.01 15.39
CA GLN A 40 10.52 1.91 14.34
C GLN A 40 9.94 1.55 12.97
N ARG A 41 9.77 0.25 12.67
CA ARG A 41 9.10 -0.21 11.44
C ARG A 41 7.65 0.27 11.38
N GLN A 42 6.91 0.20 12.49
CA GLN A 42 5.53 0.68 12.55
C GLN A 42 5.45 2.21 12.37
N ALA A 43 6.36 2.96 13.00
CA ALA A 43 6.41 4.42 12.83
C ALA A 43 6.72 4.80 11.38
N ASN A 44 7.68 4.13 10.74
CA ASN A 44 8.01 4.35 9.34
C ASN A 44 6.84 4.00 8.42
N LEU A 45 6.14 2.87 8.67
CA LEU A 45 4.93 2.46 7.94
C LEU A 45 3.87 3.57 7.98
N LEU A 46 3.52 4.05 9.17
CA LEU A 46 2.51 5.09 9.36
C LEU A 46 2.90 6.39 8.66
N HIS A 47 4.19 6.75 8.70
CA HIS A 47 4.68 7.92 7.99
C HIS A 47 4.55 7.75 6.47
N THR A 48 5.02 6.63 5.91
CA THR A 48 4.93 6.37 4.46
C THR A 48 3.47 6.28 4.00
N LEU A 49 2.59 5.61 4.74
CA LEU A 49 1.15 5.58 4.45
C LEU A 49 0.54 6.98 4.51
N GLY A 50 0.94 7.81 5.47
CA GLY A 50 0.48 9.20 5.58
C GLY A 50 0.92 10.06 4.39
N GLU A 51 2.15 9.89 3.90
CA GLU A 51 2.64 10.62 2.73
C GLU A 51 1.98 10.12 1.43
N MET A 52 1.75 8.82 1.29
CA MET A 52 0.96 8.27 0.17
C MET A 52 -0.47 8.77 0.19
N ASP A 53 -1.10 8.84 1.37
CA ASP A 53 -2.44 9.39 1.54
C ASP A 53 -2.50 10.88 1.18
N LYS A 54 -1.54 11.67 1.64
CA LYS A 54 -1.43 13.10 1.25
C LYS A 54 -1.26 13.27 -0.25
N ARG A 55 -0.39 12.48 -0.89
CA ARG A 55 -0.21 12.51 -2.35
C ARG A 55 -1.50 12.11 -3.05
N TRP A 56 -2.18 11.06 -2.59
CA TRP A 56 -3.44 10.59 -3.17
C TRP A 56 -4.55 11.64 -3.08
N ASN A 57 -4.60 12.38 -1.98
CA ASN A 57 -5.59 13.41 -1.70
C ASN A 57 -5.15 14.83 -2.09
N SER A 58 -4.01 14.98 -2.78
CA SER A 58 -3.54 16.29 -3.24
C SER A 58 -4.46 16.83 -4.35
N LYS A 59 -4.48 18.16 -4.51
CA LYS A 59 -5.31 18.79 -5.55
C LYS A 59 -4.90 18.33 -6.95
N GLU A 60 -3.60 18.16 -7.15
CA GLU A 60 -2.97 17.70 -8.38
C GLU A 60 -3.42 16.28 -8.69
N MET A 61 -3.35 15.36 -7.72
CA MET A 61 -3.79 13.98 -7.92
C MET A 61 -5.30 13.88 -8.15
N VAL A 62 -6.11 14.63 -7.40
CA VAL A 62 -7.56 14.69 -7.64
C VAL A 62 -7.86 15.18 -9.06
N GLN A 63 -7.13 16.18 -9.54
CA GLN A 63 -7.29 16.67 -10.91
C GLN A 63 -6.85 15.61 -11.93
N ALA A 64 -5.71 14.96 -11.74
CA ALA A 64 -5.21 13.89 -12.61
C ALA A 64 -6.23 12.73 -12.70
N ARG A 65 -6.81 12.32 -11.56
CA ARG A 65 -7.87 11.30 -11.50
C ARG A 65 -9.13 11.70 -12.25
N LYS A 66 -9.55 12.97 -12.14
CA LYS A 66 -10.67 13.50 -12.95
C LYS A 66 -10.36 13.46 -14.44
N GLN A 67 -9.14 13.85 -14.84
CA GLN A 67 -8.74 13.80 -16.24
C GLN A 67 -8.62 12.38 -16.77
N ALA A 68 -8.14 11.43 -15.96
CA ALA A 68 -8.15 10.01 -16.28
C ALA A 68 -9.58 9.52 -16.56
N CYS A 69 -10.52 9.83 -15.67
CA CYS A 69 -11.93 9.47 -15.84
C CYS A 69 -12.57 10.12 -17.07
N ASN A 70 -12.34 11.42 -17.31
CA ASN A 70 -12.84 12.12 -18.48
C ASN A 70 -12.26 11.55 -19.79
N SER A 71 -10.98 11.20 -19.78
CA SER A 71 -10.31 10.59 -20.94
C SER A 71 -10.87 9.21 -21.25
N TYR A 72 -11.22 8.43 -20.21
CA TYR A 72 -11.93 7.16 -20.38
C TYR A 72 -13.32 7.34 -21.00
N LEU A 73 -14.11 8.31 -20.51
CA LEU A 73 -15.44 8.59 -21.07
C LEU A 73 -15.38 9.09 -22.52
N ALA A 74 -14.31 9.81 -22.88
CA ALA A 74 -14.12 10.36 -24.21
C ALA A 74 -13.46 9.36 -25.20
N ASP A 75 -13.18 8.13 -24.77
CA ASP A 75 -12.43 7.12 -25.52
C ASP A 75 -11.04 7.63 -25.99
N LYS A 76 -10.44 8.53 -25.21
CA LYS A 76 -9.11 9.13 -25.43
C LYS A 76 -8.10 8.49 -24.49
N LEU A 77 -7.99 7.17 -24.56
CA LEU A 77 -7.35 6.36 -23.53
C LEU A 77 -5.84 6.20 -23.64
N ARG A 78 -5.19 7.09 -24.39
CA ARG A 78 -3.73 7.19 -24.41
C ARG A 78 -3.22 7.57 -23.02
N ILE A 79 -2.17 6.89 -22.58
CA ILE A 79 -1.52 7.19 -21.30
C ILE A 79 -0.69 8.48 -21.48
N ASN A 80 -1.19 9.57 -20.91
CA ASN A 80 -0.53 10.88 -20.91
C ASN A 80 -0.01 11.18 -19.49
N ALA A 81 0.41 12.43 -19.23
CA ALA A 81 0.90 12.83 -17.90
C ALA A 81 -0.13 12.54 -16.78
N ASP A 82 -1.39 12.96 -16.94
CA ASP A 82 -2.41 12.79 -15.90
C ASP A 82 -2.72 11.30 -15.61
N GLN A 83 -2.87 10.48 -16.65
CA GLN A 83 -3.08 9.04 -16.48
C GLN A 83 -1.82 8.39 -15.90
N GLY A 84 -0.65 8.81 -16.36
CA GLY A 84 0.65 8.37 -15.86
C GLY A 84 0.83 8.64 -14.38
N ASP A 85 0.36 9.78 -13.86
CA ASP A 85 0.43 10.10 -12.43
C ASP A 85 -0.44 9.16 -11.58
N VAL A 86 -1.65 8.84 -12.04
CA VAL A 86 -2.56 7.92 -11.34
C VAL A 86 -2.03 6.48 -11.40
N LEU A 87 -1.66 6.01 -12.59
CA LEU A 87 -1.13 4.66 -12.78
C LEU A 87 0.22 4.50 -12.08
N GLY A 88 1.06 5.54 -12.11
CA GLY A 88 2.35 5.59 -11.43
C GLY A 88 2.21 5.57 -9.92
N PHE A 89 1.17 6.22 -9.36
CA PHE A 89 0.88 6.09 -7.94
C PHE A 89 0.63 4.61 -7.55
N PHE A 90 -0.16 3.87 -8.32
CA PHE A 90 -0.39 2.45 -8.03
C PHE A 90 0.82 1.56 -8.33
N GLU A 91 1.65 1.93 -9.30
CA GLU A 91 2.94 1.29 -9.51
C GLU A 91 3.82 1.40 -8.26
N ASP A 92 3.94 2.59 -7.68
CA ASP A 92 4.69 2.83 -6.44
C ASP A 92 4.12 2.02 -5.27
N VAL A 93 2.79 1.97 -5.12
CA VAL A 93 2.14 1.14 -4.10
C VAL A 93 2.46 -0.35 -4.30
N GLY A 94 2.48 -0.82 -5.55
CA GLY A 94 2.89 -2.19 -5.88
C GLY A 94 4.33 -2.49 -5.49
N VAL A 95 5.26 -1.56 -5.74
CA VAL A 95 6.66 -1.67 -5.30
C VAL A 95 6.76 -1.76 -3.77
N TYR A 96 6.01 -0.93 -3.03
CA TYR A 96 6.03 -0.96 -1.57
C TYR A 96 5.42 -2.23 -0.99
N LEU A 97 4.37 -2.77 -1.61
CA LEU A 97 3.79 -4.04 -1.22
C LEU A 97 4.78 -5.20 -1.44
N GLU A 98 5.43 -5.27 -2.61
CA GLU A 98 6.41 -6.31 -2.93
C GLU A 98 7.61 -6.29 -1.98
N ARG A 99 8.07 -5.08 -1.61
CA ARG A 99 9.16 -4.88 -0.64
C ARG A 99 8.74 -5.11 0.82
N LYS A 100 7.50 -5.52 1.06
CA LYS A 100 6.93 -5.72 2.41
C LYS A 100 7.05 -4.47 3.29
N VAL A 101 7.01 -3.29 2.65
CA VAL A 101 6.87 -2.02 3.34
C VAL A 101 5.45 -1.89 3.83
N PHE A 102 4.47 -2.14 2.95
CA PHE A 102 3.07 -2.31 3.32
C PHE A 102 2.71 -3.79 3.39
N ASP A 103 1.82 -4.16 4.31
CA ASP A 103 1.14 -5.44 4.26
C ASP A 103 -0.09 -5.36 3.35
N SER A 104 -0.56 -6.52 2.86
CA SER A 104 -1.70 -6.59 1.96
C SER A 104 -3.00 -6.08 2.60
N GLU A 105 -3.12 -6.18 3.93
CA GLU A 105 -4.32 -5.74 4.66
C GLU A 105 -4.48 -4.22 4.59
N ALA A 106 -3.43 -3.48 4.96
CA ALA A 106 -3.43 -2.03 4.96
C ALA A 106 -3.67 -1.44 3.56
N VAL A 107 -3.08 -2.06 2.53
CA VAL A 107 -3.30 -1.62 1.14
C VAL A 107 -4.71 -1.96 0.67
N TRP A 108 -5.21 -3.15 1.01
CA TRP A 108 -6.56 -3.56 0.62
C TRP A 108 -7.62 -2.69 1.29
N ASP A 109 -7.54 -2.48 2.60
CA ASP A 109 -8.50 -1.65 3.34
C ASP A 109 -8.56 -0.22 2.80
N LYS A 110 -7.43 0.33 2.35
CA LYS A 110 -7.33 1.73 1.95
C LYS A 110 -7.53 1.98 0.46
N TYR A 111 -7.01 1.10 -0.40
CA TYR A 111 -6.88 1.38 -1.83
C TYR A 111 -7.52 0.32 -2.74
N SER A 112 -8.00 -0.83 -2.23
CA SER A 112 -8.56 -1.90 -3.08
C SER A 112 -9.65 -1.40 -4.03
N TYR A 113 -10.56 -0.58 -3.54
CA TYR A 113 -11.61 0.03 -4.34
C TYR A 113 -11.03 0.77 -5.55
N TYR A 114 -10.04 1.64 -5.37
CA TYR A 114 -9.45 2.39 -6.47
C TYR A 114 -8.61 1.51 -7.40
N ILE A 115 -7.82 0.60 -6.83
CA ILE A 115 -6.95 -0.33 -7.57
C ILE A 115 -7.77 -1.15 -8.56
N GLU A 116 -8.88 -1.74 -8.11
CA GLU A 116 -9.73 -2.58 -8.97
C GLU A 116 -10.38 -1.79 -10.11
N HIS A 117 -10.87 -0.57 -9.85
CA HIS A 117 -11.52 0.23 -10.88
C HIS A 117 -10.53 0.80 -11.88
N TYR A 118 -9.42 1.39 -11.43
CA TYR A 118 -8.41 1.91 -12.35
C TYR A 118 -7.73 0.81 -13.16
N TRP A 119 -7.51 -0.37 -12.58
CA TRP A 119 -6.99 -1.51 -13.32
C TRP A 119 -7.98 -1.94 -14.41
N ALA A 120 -9.27 -2.07 -14.08
CA ALA A 120 -10.29 -2.42 -15.06
C ALA A 120 -10.40 -1.39 -16.20
N MET A 121 -10.25 -0.10 -15.89
CA MET A 121 -10.28 0.98 -16.87
C MET A 121 -9.07 0.97 -17.82
N TYR A 122 -7.87 0.71 -17.30
CA TYR A 122 -6.63 0.93 -18.04
C TYR A 122 -5.88 -0.33 -18.47
N GLN A 123 -6.26 -1.52 -18.00
CA GLN A 123 -5.58 -2.77 -18.38
C GLN A 123 -5.41 -2.94 -19.90
N PRO A 124 -6.44 -2.74 -20.75
CA PRO A 124 -6.28 -2.87 -22.20
C PRO A 124 -5.21 -1.90 -22.74
N HIS A 125 -5.24 -0.65 -22.30
CA HIS A 125 -4.35 0.41 -22.77
C HIS A 125 -2.93 0.29 -22.23
N ILE A 126 -2.76 -0.25 -21.02
CA ILE A 126 -1.44 -0.62 -20.49
C ILE A 126 -0.82 -1.70 -21.39
N ASN A 127 -1.61 -2.70 -21.82
CA ASN A 127 -1.10 -3.75 -22.70
C ASN A 127 -0.77 -3.22 -24.10
N GLU A 128 -1.58 -2.31 -24.65
CA GLU A 128 -1.29 -1.60 -25.90
C GLU A 128 0.00 -0.79 -25.77
N PHE A 129 0.14 0.00 -24.70
CA PHE A 129 1.33 0.80 -24.45
C PHE A 129 2.60 -0.04 -24.33
N ARG A 130 2.54 -1.19 -23.64
CA ARG A 130 3.64 -2.17 -23.57
C ARG A 130 4.01 -2.72 -24.95
N ALA A 131 3.01 -3.02 -25.78
CA ALA A 131 3.24 -3.51 -27.14
C ALA A 131 3.88 -2.46 -28.05
N GLU A 132 3.41 -1.21 -27.96
CA GLU A 132 3.97 -0.07 -28.71
C GLU A 132 5.41 0.25 -28.31
N THR A 133 5.68 0.28 -27.00
CA THR A 133 7.02 0.56 -26.46
C THR A 133 7.97 -0.64 -26.50
N LYS A 134 7.44 -1.84 -26.73
CA LYS A 134 8.15 -3.13 -26.65
C LYS A 134 8.78 -3.38 -25.28
N ASP A 135 8.15 -2.88 -24.23
CA ASP A 135 8.60 -3.00 -22.86
C ASP A 135 7.46 -3.44 -21.94
N ASN A 136 7.54 -4.68 -21.45
CA ASN A 136 6.53 -5.27 -20.58
C ASN A 136 6.64 -4.82 -19.12
N THR A 137 7.69 -4.08 -18.75
CA THR A 137 7.92 -3.65 -17.36
C THR A 137 7.05 -2.44 -16.97
N TRP A 138 6.50 -1.73 -17.96
CA TRP A 138 5.58 -0.62 -17.70
C TRP A 138 4.37 -1.06 -16.90
N TYR A 139 4.16 -0.44 -15.73
CA TYR A 139 3.02 -0.74 -14.85
C TYR A 139 2.92 -2.20 -14.39
N GLU A 140 4.06 -2.92 -14.37
CA GLU A 140 4.12 -4.32 -13.92
C GLU A 140 3.69 -4.44 -12.46
N LYS A 141 4.16 -3.53 -11.60
CA LYS A 141 3.87 -3.61 -10.16
C LYS A 141 2.42 -3.26 -9.86
N PHE A 142 1.77 -2.44 -10.67
CA PHE A 142 0.33 -2.22 -10.59
C PHE A 142 -0.45 -3.49 -10.96
N GLN A 143 0.00 -4.25 -11.96
CA GLN A 143 -0.62 -5.54 -12.31
C GLN A 143 -0.50 -6.56 -11.17
N VAL A 144 0.68 -6.65 -10.55
CA VAL A 144 0.91 -7.51 -9.38
C VAL A 144 0.04 -7.05 -8.21
N LEU A 145 0.02 -5.75 -7.93
CA LEU A 145 -0.80 -5.14 -6.89
C LEU A 145 -2.27 -5.52 -7.04
N HIS A 146 -2.84 -5.38 -8.25
CA HIS A 146 -4.22 -5.75 -8.51
C HIS A 146 -4.50 -7.23 -8.21
N LYS A 147 -3.62 -8.15 -8.65
CA LYS A 147 -3.76 -9.58 -8.35
C LYS A 147 -3.69 -9.87 -6.84
N GLU A 148 -2.79 -9.21 -6.12
CA GLU A 148 -2.69 -9.33 -4.67
C GLU A 148 -3.95 -8.84 -3.96
N MET A 149 -4.56 -7.74 -4.42
CA MET A 149 -5.83 -7.24 -3.87
C MET A 149 -6.98 -8.24 -4.10
N GLN A 150 -7.05 -8.85 -5.29
CA GLN A 150 -8.03 -9.88 -5.58
C GLN A 150 -7.83 -11.15 -4.73
N ALA A 151 -6.58 -11.58 -4.57
CA ALA A 151 -6.23 -12.73 -3.74
C ALA A 151 -6.57 -12.46 -2.26
N TYR A 152 -6.29 -11.25 -1.77
CA TYR A 152 -6.62 -10.83 -0.42
C TYR A 152 -8.13 -10.73 -0.19
N GLY A 153 -8.87 -10.11 -1.13
CA GLY A 153 -10.34 -10.04 -1.09
C GLY A 153 -11.00 -11.41 -1.07
N SER A 154 -10.49 -12.35 -1.88
CA SER A 154 -10.97 -13.74 -1.89
C SER A 154 -10.79 -14.42 -0.52
N LYS A 155 -9.66 -14.18 0.18
CA LYS A 155 -9.43 -14.69 1.53
C LYS A 155 -10.41 -14.11 2.56
N LYS A 156 -10.91 -12.89 2.34
CA LYS A 156 -11.93 -12.23 3.17
C LYS A 156 -13.38 -12.61 2.75
N GLY A 157 -13.55 -13.48 1.75
CA GLY A 157 -14.87 -13.92 1.28
C GLY A 157 -15.55 -12.98 0.28
N VAL A 158 -14.80 -12.03 -0.30
CA VAL A 158 -15.32 -11.14 -1.34
C VAL A 158 -15.31 -11.86 -2.69
N VAL A 159 -16.42 -11.79 -3.40
CA VAL A 159 -16.54 -12.36 -4.76
C VAL A 159 -15.78 -11.47 -5.74
N ILE A 160 -14.74 -12.03 -6.36
CA ILE A 160 -13.94 -11.33 -7.37
C ILE A 160 -14.59 -11.50 -8.74
N ASN A 161 -15.35 -10.50 -9.16
CA ASN A 161 -15.91 -10.42 -10.51
C ASN A 161 -15.21 -9.30 -11.31
N PRO A 162 -15.04 -9.45 -12.63
CA PRO A 162 -14.68 -8.33 -13.49
C PRO A 162 -15.66 -7.18 -13.30
N LYS A 163 -15.15 -5.95 -13.22
CA LYS A 163 -16.00 -4.77 -13.06
C LYS A 163 -16.86 -4.59 -14.30
N SER A 164 -18.17 -4.51 -14.09
CA SER A 164 -19.12 -4.16 -15.14
C SER A 164 -18.94 -2.71 -15.57
N GLN A 165 -19.39 -2.39 -16.79
CA GLN A 165 -19.36 -1.01 -17.29
C GLN A 165 -20.17 -0.05 -16.40
N GLU A 166 -21.25 -0.52 -15.77
CA GLU A 166 -22.04 0.28 -14.82
C GLU A 166 -21.28 0.59 -13.53
N GLU A 167 -20.50 -0.37 -13.01
CA GLU A 167 -19.63 -0.12 -11.85
C GLU A 167 -18.53 0.90 -12.18
N ILE A 168 -17.89 0.76 -13.34
CA ILE A 168 -16.89 1.73 -13.82
C ILE A 168 -17.52 3.12 -13.97
N ARG A 169 -18.71 3.23 -14.56
CA ARG A 169 -19.43 4.52 -14.70
C ARG A 169 -19.78 5.13 -13.34
N ARG A 170 -20.21 4.31 -12.37
CA ARG A 170 -20.48 4.76 -11.00
C ARG A 170 -19.22 5.28 -10.32
N PHE A 171 -18.12 4.56 -10.47
CA PHE A 171 -16.81 4.97 -9.97
C PHE A 171 -16.38 6.33 -10.55
N ILE A 172 -16.42 6.45 -11.87
CA ILE A 172 -16.09 7.69 -12.60
C ILE A 172 -16.94 8.87 -12.12
N ARG A 173 -18.24 8.67 -11.90
CA ARG A 173 -19.14 9.71 -11.40
C ARG A 173 -18.69 10.20 -10.02
N GLY A 174 -18.27 9.29 -9.14
CA GLY A 174 -17.70 9.62 -7.83
C GLY A 174 -16.43 10.45 -7.93
N GLU A 175 -15.51 10.09 -8.82
CA GLU A 175 -14.25 10.82 -9.04
C GLU A 175 -14.44 12.23 -9.60
N ILE A 176 -15.37 12.40 -10.55
CA ILE A 176 -15.64 13.70 -11.18
C ILE A 176 -16.44 14.63 -10.26
N GLY A 177 -17.09 14.08 -9.22
CA GLY A 177 -17.93 14.83 -8.28
C GLY A 177 -19.39 14.95 -8.74
N GLY A 178 -19.87 14.03 -9.58
CA GLY A 178 -21.27 13.95 -9.96
C GLY A 178 -22.12 13.47 -8.78
N ASN A 179 -23.02 14.32 -8.27
CA ASN A 179 -24.02 13.91 -7.29
C ASN A 179 -24.76 12.66 -7.77
N ALA A 180 -24.85 11.64 -6.90
CA ALA A 180 -25.51 10.36 -7.16
C ALA A 180 -27.04 10.45 -7.39
N GLN A 181 -27.61 11.64 -7.58
CA GLN A 181 -29.06 11.89 -7.66
C GLN A 181 -29.59 12.28 -9.05
N GLN A 182 -28.76 12.37 -10.09
CA GLN A 182 -29.24 12.67 -11.46
C GLN A 182 -29.39 11.43 -12.35
N VAL A 183 -29.94 10.33 -11.81
CA VAL A 183 -30.41 9.21 -12.63
C VAL A 183 -31.82 8.85 -12.18
N ALA A 184 -32.76 9.74 -12.46
CA ALA A 184 -34.07 9.26 -12.86
C ALA A 184 -33.90 8.70 -14.28
N PRO A 185 -34.42 7.51 -14.59
CA PRO A 185 -34.45 7.03 -15.96
C PRO A 185 -35.30 8.01 -16.79
N ALA A 186 -34.68 8.68 -17.75
CA ALA A 186 -35.41 9.12 -18.92
C ALA A 186 -35.75 7.84 -19.68
N ASP A 187 -36.97 7.34 -19.48
CA ASP A 187 -37.84 6.70 -20.48
C ASP A 187 -38.83 5.74 -19.82
N SER A 188 -40.07 6.24 -19.65
CA SER A 188 -41.33 5.51 -19.84
C SER A 188 -42.43 6.50 -20.14
#